data_AF-A0A645A706-F1
#
_entry.id   AF-A0A645A706-F1
#
_cell.length_a   1.000
_cell.length_b   1.000
_cell.length_c   1.000
_cell.angle_alpha   90.00
_cell.angle_beta   90.00
_cell.angle_gamma   90.00
#
_symmetry.space_group_name_H-M   'P 1'
#
loop_
_entity.id
_entity.type
_entity.pdbx_description
1 polymer ?
#
loop_
_entity_poly.entity_id
_entity_poly.type
_entity_poly.pdbx_seq_one_letter_code
_entity_poly.pdbx_strand_id
1 'polypeptide(L)'
;MEVPGLKRLLFMTDGGMNIAPTLEQKVDILQSALTVARRFGVQQPKVVPLAAFEQVNPKMQATVDGQALHEMALAGQFGDALVSGPLAFDGALVPEAAKHKGITGPIAGYADIVLVPYIEVGNVMYKSLVYFGQTKVAGVVVGARKPIVLTSRSDSPEAKFRSIAVASYLANE
;
A
#
# COMPACT_ATOMS: atom_id res chain seq x y z
N MET A 1 -7.05 -1.71 -5.49
CA MET A 1 -6.85 -1.34 -6.90
C MET A 1 -6.81 -2.61 -7.75
N GLU A 2 -7.50 -2.61 -8.88
CA GLU A 2 -7.44 -3.67 -9.90
C GLU A 2 -6.55 -3.16 -11.04
N VAL A 3 -5.25 -3.51 -10.97
CA VAL A 3 -4.23 -3.04 -11.91
C VAL A 3 -4.09 -4.05 -13.05
N PRO A 4 -4.22 -3.63 -14.32
CA PRO A 4 -3.95 -4.52 -15.45
C PRO A 4 -2.58 -5.18 -15.35
N GLY A 5 -2.54 -6.51 -15.53
CA GLY A 5 -1.31 -7.31 -15.40
C GLY A 5 -1.08 -7.89 -13.99
N LEU A 6 -1.71 -7.36 -12.94
CA LEU A 6 -1.70 -8.00 -11.62
C LEU A 6 -2.89 -8.95 -11.49
N LYS A 7 -2.63 -10.21 -11.13
CA LYS A 7 -3.65 -11.24 -10.84
C LYS A 7 -4.26 -11.15 -9.44
N ARG A 8 -4.05 -10.02 -8.75
CA ARG A 8 -4.46 -9.77 -7.36
C ARG A 8 -4.81 -8.30 -7.19
N LEU A 9 -5.54 -7.98 -6.11
CA LEU A 9 -5.76 -6.59 -5.72
C LEU A 9 -4.46 -6.00 -5.16
N LEU A 10 -4.17 -4.76 -5.56
CA LEU A 10 -3.13 -3.95 -4.96
C LEU A 10 -3.76 -2.96 -3.97
N PHE A 11 -3.31 -2.97 -2.73
CA PHE A 11 -3.67 -1.99 -1.71
C PHE A 11 -2.55 -0.94 -1.63
N MET A 12 -2.88 0.33 -1.86
CA MET A 12 -1.93 1.43 -1.81
C MET A 12 -2.34 2.38 -0.69
N THR A 13 -1.42 2.75 0.19
CA THR A 13 -1.67 3.65 1.32
C THR A 13 -0.41 4.47 1.65
N ASP A 14 -0.43 5.70 2.13
CA ASP A 14 -1.54 6.65 2.08
C ASP A 14 -1.27 7.68 0.97
N GLY A 15 -2.20 7.80 0.02
CA GLY A 15 -2.13 8.76 -1.09
C GLY A 15 -3.18 9.87 -1.03
N GLY A 16 -3.90 10.01 0.10
CA GLY A 16 -5.09 10.86 0.19
C GLY A 16 -5.33 11.61 1.50
N MET A 17 -4.66 11.26 2.62
CA MET A 17 -4.89 11.92 3.92
C MET A 17 -3.60 12.44 4.58
N ASN A 18 -2.64 11.56 4.88
CA ASN A 18 -1.45 11.91 5.65
C ASN A 18 -0.34 12.47 4.74
N ILE A 19 0.00 13.76 4.90
CA ILE A 19 0.93 14.48 4.00
C ILE A 19 2.34 13.88 4.04
N ALA A 20 2.99 13.91 5.20
CA ALA A 20 4.32 13.38 5.42
C ALA A 20 4.32 12.63 6.76
N PRO A 21 3.82 11.39 6.79
CA PRO A 21 3.60 10.69 8.05
C PRO A 21 4.92 10.36 8.76
N THR A 22 4.94 10.53 10.09
CA THR A 22 6.02 10.03 10.96
C THR A 22 6.06 8.50 10.94
N LEU A 23 7.12 7.90 11.50
CA LEU A 23 7.20 6.44 11.66
C LEU A 23 6.01 5.89 12.45
N GLU A 24 5.62 6.56 13.54
CA GLU A 24 4.46 6.18 14.37
C GLU A 24 3.16 6.22 13.56
N GLN A 25 2.95 7.29 12.79
CA GLN A 25 1.78 7.37 11.91
C GLN A 25 1.81 6.30 10.82
N LYS A 26 2.99 5.95 10.30
CA LYS A 26 3.15 4.85 9.33
C LYS A 26 2.77 3.50 9.92
N VAL A 27 3.04 3.26 11.22
CA VAL A 27 2.58 2.06 11.93
C VAL A 27 1.05 2.01 11.93
N ASP A 28 0.38 3.11 12.30
CA ASP A 28 -1.09 3.19 12.35
C ASP A 28 -1.73 3.03 10.96
N ILE A 29 -1.15 3.68 9.94
CA ILE A 29 -1.56 3.56 8.54
C ILE A 29 -1.44 2.10 8.09
N LEU A 30 -0.33 1.44 8.43
CA LEU A 30 -0.08 0.06 8.04
C LEU A 30 -1.06 -0.89 8.74
N GLN A 31 -1.30 -0.74 10.05
CA GLN A 31 -2.28 -1.56 10.77
C GLN A 31 -3.70 -1.43 10.17
N SER A 32 -4.08 -0.21 9.77
CA SER A 32 -5.33 0.04 9.08
C SER A 32 -5.40 -0.68 7.72
N ALA A 33 -4.33 -0.61 6.93
CA ALA A 33 -4.25 -1.28 5.64
C ALA A 33 -4.25 -2.81 5.76
N LEU A 34 -3.57 -3.36 6.76
CA LEU A 34 -3.58 -4.80 7.07
C LEU A 34 -5.00 -5.28 7.40
N THR A 35 -5.73 -4.52 8.21
CA THR A 35 -7.12 -4.81 8.54
C THR A 35 -7.98 -4.88 7.28
N VAL A 36 -7.85 -3.90 6.39
CA VAL A 36 -8.58 -3.89 5.11
C VAL A 36 -8.19 -5.07 4.23
N ALA A 37 -6.90 -5.33 4.02
CA ALA A 37 -6.44 -6.42 3.16
C ALA A 37 -6.93 -7.80 3.64
N ARG A 38 -6.91 -8.04 4.97
CA ARG A 38 -7.44 -9.27 5.56
C ARG A 38 -8.95 -9.41 5.35
N ARG A 39 -9.73 -8.32 5.45
CA ARG A 39 -11.16 -8.34 5.11
C ARG A 39 -11.40 -8.72 3.65
N PHE A 40 -10.50 -8.35 2.74
CA PHE A 40 -10.53 -8.78 1.34
C PHE A 40 -9.94 -10.18 1.09
N GLY A 41 -9.73 -10.99 2.14
CA GLY A 41 -9.29 -12.38 2.04
C GLY A 41 -7.78 -12.58 1.92
N VAL A 42 -6.97 -11.52 2.07
CA VAL A 42 -5.51 -11.66 2.10
C VAL A 42 -5.09 -12.15 3.49
N GLN A 43 -4.98 -13.46 3.66
CA GLN A 43 -4.69 -14.08 4.96
C GLN A 43 -3.36 -13.63 5.55
N GLN A 44 -2.28 -13.70 4.76
CA GLN A 44 -0.93 -13.28 5.14
C GLN A 44 -0.47 -12.12 4.23
N PRO A 45 -0.80 -10.86 4.56
CA PRO A 45 -0.48 -9.73 3.72
C PRO A 45 1.02 -9.54 3.54
N LYS A 46 1.43 -9.32 2.29
CA LYS A 46 2.79 -8.91 1.92
C LYS A 46 2.83 -7.40 1.76
N VAL A 47 3.60 -6.74 2.62
CA VAL A 47 3.68 -5.29 2.73
C VAL A 47 5.06 -4.83 2.28
N VAL A 48 5.08 -3.79 1.46
CA VAL A 48 6.31 -3.10 1.10
C VAL A 48 6.19 -1.61 1.42
N PRO A 49 6.96 -1.09 2.40
CA PRO A 49 7.29 0.32 2.50
C PRO A 49 8.15 0.75 1.32
N LEU A 50 7.60 1.63 0.48
CA LEU A 50 8.25 2.07 -0.76
C LEU A 50 9.33 3.12 -0.49
N ALA A 51 10.46 2.96 -1.17
CA ALA A 51 11.50 3.97 -1.31
C ALA A 51 12.02 4.01 -2.76
N ALA A 52 13.02 4.86 -3.03
CA ALA A 52 13.60 4.95 -4.37
C ALA A 52 14.55 3.78 -4.69
N PHE A 53 15.16 3.17 -3.67
CA PHE A 53 16.11 2.06 -3.79
C PHE A 53 16.13 1.23 -2.50
N GLU A 54 16.75 0.05 -2.57
CA GLU A 54 16.67 -1.00 -1.54
C GLU A 54 17.65 -0.80 -0.37
N GLN A 55 18.73 -0.02 -0.58
CA GLN A 55 19.71 0.25 0.46
C GLN A 55 19.27 1.37 1.40
N VAL A 56 19.53 1.20 2.69
CA VAL A 56 19.22 2.21 3.69
C VAL A 56 20.18 3.39 3.56
N ASN A 57 19.61 4.57 3.42
CA ASN A 57 20.35 5.82 3.35
C ASN A 57 19.77 6.81 4.38
N PRO A 58 20.55 7.20 5.42
CA PRO A 58 20.09 8.14 6.44
C PRO A 58 19.62 9.50 5.89
N LYS A 59 20.04 9.87 4.67
CA LYS A 59 19.59 11.11 3.99
C LYS A 59 18.25 10.96 3.27
N MET A 60 17.67 9.76 3.27
CA MET A 60 16.37 9.46 2.68
C MET A 60 15.48 8.78 3.73
N GLN A 61 14.63 9.58 4.38
CA GLN A 61 13.75 9.14 5.47
C GLN A 61 12.91 7.91 5.08
N ALA A 62 12.44 7.82 3.83
CA ALA A 62 11.70 6.66 3.34
C ALA A 62 12.46 5.33 3.51
N THR A 63 13.78 5.35 3.37
CA THR A 63 14.61 4.15 3.53
C THR A 63 14.79 3.77 5.01
N VAL A 64 14.96 4.77 5.87
CA VAL A 64 15.07 4.60 7.33
C VAL A 64 13.77 4.06 7.90
N ASP A 65 12.64 4.66 7.52
CA ASP A 65 11.32 4.20 7.98
C ASP A 65 10.99 2.80 7.44
N GLY A 66 11.37 2.51 6.19
CA GLY A 66 11.20 1.19 5.61
C GLY A 66 11.95 0.10 6.37
N GLN A 67 13.19 0.37 6.78
CA GLN A 67 13.97 -0.53 7.63
C GLN A 67 13.32 -0.69 9.01
N ALA A 68 12.93 0.41 9.66
CA ALA A 68 12.32 0.37 10.98
C ALA A 68 11.01 -0.45 10.99
N LEU A 69 10.16 -0.28 9.98
CA LEU A 69 8.92 -1.06 9.82
C LEU A 69 9.21 -2.55 9.57
N HIS A 70 10.28 -2.87 8.83
CA HIS A 70 10.72 -4.25 8.64
C HIS A 70 11.15 -4.88 9.97
N GLU A 71 11.98 -4.19 10.75
CA GLU A 71 12.43 -4.66 12.07
C GLU A 71 11.26 -4.84 13.06
N MET A 72 10.32 -3.90 13.06
CA MET A 72 9.08 -4.01 13.85
C MET A 72 8.26 -5.24 13.46
N ALA A 73 8.18 -5.59 12.17
CA ALA A 73 7.50 -6.79 11.73
C ALA A 73 8.18 -8.07 12.21
N LEU A 74 9.53 -8.12 12.15
CA LEU A 74 10.30 -9.23 12.71
C LEU A 74 10.09 -9.36 14.23
N ALA A 75 9.88 -8.25 14.93
CA ALA A 75 9.53 -8.23 16.35
C ALA A 75 8.05 -8.58 16.64
N GLY A 76 7.25 -8.87 15.61
CA GLY A 76 5.84 -9.30 15.75
C GLY A 76 4.82 -8.17 15.82
N GLN A 77 5.22 -6.90 15.60
CA GLN A 77 4.33 -5.73 15.70
C GLN A 77 3.10 -5.81 14.77
N PHE A 78 3.22 -6.54 13.65
CA PHE A 78 2.18 -6.66 12.63
C PHE A 78 1.57 -8.06 12.52
N GLY A 79 1.77 -8.91 13.53
CA GLY A 79 1.28 -10.29 13.55
C GLY A 79 1.96 -11.15 12.49
N ASP A 80 1.16 -11.85 11.67
CA ASP A 80 1.63 -12.74 10.61
C ASP A 80 2.00 -12.03 9.29
N ALA A 81 1.73 -10.72 9.21
CA ALA A 81 2.02 -9.93 8.02
C ALA A 81 3.52 -9.89 7.73
N LEU A 82 3.87 -10.10 6.47
CA LEU A 82 5.25 -10.00 6.01
C LEU A 82 5.50 -8.57 5.58
N VAL A 83 6.39 -7.85 6.26
CA VAL A 83 6.79 -6.50 5.88
C VAL A 83 8.26 -6.52 5.46
N SER A 84 8.56 -6.09 4.24
CA SER A 84 9.94 -5.99 3.76
C SER A 84 10.13 -4.66 3.06
N GLY A 85 11.09 -3.89 3.55
CA GLY A 85 11.44 -2.59 3.04
C GLY A 85 12.78 -2.11 3.61
N PRO A 86 13.35 -1.06 3.04
CA PRO A 86 12.81 -0.31 1.90
C PRO A 86 12.97 -1.05 0.57
N LEU A 87 11.98 -0.99 -0.31
CA LEU A 87 12.13 -1.50 -1.69
C LEU A 87 11.58 -0.49 -2.69
N ALA A 88 12.13 -0.48 -3.90
CA ALA A 88 11.55 0.26 -5.01
C ALA A 88 10.28 -0.41 -5.55
N PHE A 89 9.48 0.37 -6.27
CA PHE A 89 8.17 -0.03 -6.79
C PHE A 89 8.21 -1.28 -7.67
N ASP A 90 9.20 -1.38 -8.55
CA ASP A 90 9.40 -2.52 -9.44
C ASP A 90 9.77 -3.79 -8.64
N GLY A 91 10.66 -3.68 -7.66
CA GLY A 91 11.01 -4.78 -6.75
C GLY A 91 9.84 -5.26 -5.90
N ALA A 92 8.89 -4.37 -5.60
CA ALA A 92 7.69 -4.69 -4.83
C ALA A 92 6.65 -5.49 -5.64
N LEU A 93 6.51 -5.23 -6.95
CA LEU A 93 5.36 -5.70 -7.74
C LEU A 93 5.71 -6.52 -8.99
N VAL A 94 6.97 -6.52 -9.43
CA VAL A 94 7.41 -7.20 -10.66
C VAL A 94 8.45 -8.28 -10.30
N PRO A 95 8.09 -9.58 -10.32
CA PRO A 95 8.99 -10.66 -9.93
C PRO A 95 10.30 -10.71 -10.72
N GLU A 96 10.26 -10.35 -12.01
CA GLU A 96 11.45 -10.28 -12.85
C GLU A 96 12.41 -9.15 -12.42
N ALA A 97 11.88 -7.97 -12.11
CA ALA A 97 12.69 -6.86 -11.59
C ALA A 97 13.28 -7.20 -10.23
N ALA A 98 12.47 -7.83 -9.35
CA ALA A 98 12.94 -8.31 -8.06
C ALA A 98 14.10 -9.31 -8.21
N LYS A 99 14.01 -10.24 -9.17
CA LYS A 99 15.09 -11.18 -9.51
C LYS A 99 16.36 -10.46 -9.99
N HIS A 100 16.24 -9.50 -10.91
CA HIS A 100 17.40 -8.72 -11.39
C HIS A 100 18.08 -7.91 -10.29
N LYS A 101 17.33 -7.49 -9.28
CA LYS A 101 17.84 -6.78 -8.10
C LYS A 101 18.32 -7.69 -6.96
N GLY A 102 18.23 -9.01 -7.13
CA GLY A 102 18.59 -9.98 -6.09
C GLY A 102 17.67 -9.96 -4.87
N ILE A 103 16.45 -9.43 -5.01
CA ILE A 103 15.43 -9.47 -3.95
C ILE A 103 14.88 -10.89 -3.89
N THR A 104 14.89 -11.47 -2.69
CA THR A 104 14.48 -12.87 -2.47
C THR A 104 13.35 -12.96 -1.44
N GLY A 105 12.81 -14.17 -1.30
CA GLY A 105 11.75 -14.45 -0.34
C GLY A 105 10.33 -14.19 -0.87
N PRO A 106 9.31 -14.40 -0.04
CA PRO A 106 7.91 -14.42 -0.46
C PRO A 106 7.37 -13.07 -0.94
N ILE A 107 8.04 -11.95 -0.63
CA ILE A 107 7.63 -10.60 -1.02
C ILE A 107 8.15 -10.18 -2.40
N ALA A 108 9.21 -10.82 -2.92
CA ALA A 108 9.92 -10.40 -4.13
C ALA A 108 9.00 -10.29 -5.37
N GLY A 109 8.52 -9.09 -5.69
CA GLY A 109 7.54 -8.84 -6.76
C GLY A 109 6.08 -9.21 -6.43
N TYR A 110 5.79 -9.58 -5.20
CA TYR A 110 4.50 -10.14 -4.78
C TYR A 110 3.79 -9.31 -3.70
N ALA A 111 4.13 -8.04 -3.51
CA ALA A 111 3.45 -7.20 -2.53
C ALA A 111 1.93 -7.15 -2.78
N ASP A 112 1.16 -7.26 -1.69
CA ASP A 112 -0.29 -7.07 -1.62
C ASP A 112 -0.59 -5.61 -1.23
N ILE A 113 0.19 -5.07 -0.28
CA ILE A 113 0.12 -3.69 0.21
C ILE A 113 1.41 -2.97 -0.12
N VAL A 114 1.30 -1.77 -0.68
CA VAL A 114 2.40 -0.81 -0.78
C VAL A 114 2.12 0.40 0.11
N LEU A 115 3.04 0.68 1.03
CA LEU A 115 3.03 1.86 1.88
C LEU A 115 3.92 2.92 1.24
N VAL A 116 3.33 3.99 0.70
CA VAL A 116 4.07 5.11 0.12
C VAL A 116 4.67 5.99 1.23
N PRO A 117 5.80 6.66 0.97
CA PRO A 117 6.51 7.39 2.02
C PRO A 117 5.86 8.72 2.41
N TYR A 118 5.15 9.36 1.47
CA TYR A 118 4.46 10.64 1.61
C TYR A 118 3.35 10.77 0.54
N ILE A 119 2.41 11.69 0.76
CA ILE A 119 1.17 11.78 0.01
C ILE A 119 1.39 12.00 -1.49
N GLU A 120 2.40 12.78 -1.88
CA GLU A 120 2.67 13.09 -3.28
C GLU A 120 3.01 11.82 -4.08
N VAL A 121 3.76 10.87 -3.50
CA VAL A 121 4.05 9.58 -4.16
C VAL A 121 2.76 8.81 -4.38
N GLY A 122 1.92 8.67 -3.36
CA GLY A 122 0.65 7.94 -3.47
C GLY A 122 -0.32 8.62 -4.43
N ASN A 123 -0.38 9.95 -4.42
CA ASN A 123 -1.27 10.71 -5.27
C ASN A 123 -0.86 10.63 -6.76
N VAL A 124 0.44 10.78 -7.05
CA VAL A 124 0.98 10.63 -8.41
C VAL A 124 0.82 9.19 -8.87
N MET A 125 1.15 8.20 -8.03
CA MET A 125 0.99 6.78 -8.37
C MET A 125 -0.47 6.43 -8.68
N TYR A 126 -1.41 6.84 -7.83
CA TYR A 126 -2.85 6.65 -8.05
C TYR A 126 -3.28 7.21 -9.41
N LYS A 127 -2.94 8.48 -9.70
CA LYS A 127 -3.33 9.13 -10.95
C LYS A 127 -2.69 8.47 -12.16
N SER A 128 -1.39 8.16 -12.10
CA SER A 128 -0.68 7.48 -13.19
C SER A 128 -1.31 6.11 -13.49
N LEU A 129 -1.63 5.34 -12.46
CA LEU A 129 -2.27 4.04 -12.63
C LEU A 129 -3.69 4.15 -13.19
N VAL A 130 -4.48 5.12 -12.74
CA VAL A 130 -5.84 5.34 -13.25
C VAL A 130 -5.82 5.82 -14.70
N TYR A 131 -5.10 6.91 -14.99
CA TYR A 131 -5.17 7.59 -16.29
C TYR A 131 -4.32 6.91 -17.37
N PHE A 132 -3.15 6.39 -17.04
CA PHE A 132 -2.26 5.75 -18.00
C PHE A 132 -2.25 4.22 -17.87
N GLY A 133 -2.37 3.71 -16.64
CA GLY A 133 -2.41 2.28 -16.37
C GLY A 133 -3.80 1.63 -16.49
N GLN A 134 -4.85 2.40 -16.82
CA GLN A 134 -6.24 1.92 -16.92
C GLN A 134 -6.71 1.12 -15.68
N THR A 135 -6.18 1.47 -14.52
CA THR A 135 -6.44 0.79 -13.25
C THR A 135 -7.82 1.16 -12.72
N LYS A 136 -8.61 0.16 -12.34
CA LYS A 136 -9.87 0.40 -11.64
C LYS A 136 -9.60 0.54 -10.14
N VAL A 137 -10.24 1.52 -9.53
CA VAL A 137 -9.92 1.94 -8.15
C VAL A 137 -11.17 2.11 -7.30
N ALA A 138 -10.97 2.01 -5.99
CA ALA A 138 -11.92 2.33 -4.95
C ALA A 138 -11.13 3.00 -3.82
N GLY A 139 -11.62 4.13 -3.33
CA GLY A 139 -10.99 4.93 -2.28
C GLY A 139 -11.88 5.00 -1.03
N VAL A 140 -11.32 4.62 0.12
CA VAL A 140 -11.98 4.72 1.42
C VAL A 140 -10.99 5.17 2.46
N VAL A 141 -11.46 5.98 3.42
CA VAL A 141 -10.74 6.28 4.65
C VAL A 141 -11.23 5.32 5.74
N VAL A 142 -10.27 4.73 6.44
CA VAL A 142 -10.47 3.77 7.52
C VAL A 142 -9.81 4.27 8.81
N GLY A 143 -10.12 3.63 9.95
CA GLY A 143 -9.65 4.04 11.28
C GLY A 143 -10.70 4.80 12.11
N ALA A 144 -11.73 5.34 11.48
CA ALA A 144 -12.93 5.83 12.18
C ALA A 144 -13.88 4.68 12.54
N ARG A 145 -14.94 4.96 13.33
CA ARG A 145 -15.97 3.96 13.72
C ARG A 145 -16.69 3.32 12.53
N LYS A 146 -16.75 4.01 11.39
CA LYS A 146 -17.32 3.53 10.13
C LYS A 146 -16.45 4.03 8.97
N PRO A 147 -16.35 3.29 7.85
CA PRO A 147 -15.57 3.71 6.69
C PRO A 147 -16.16 4.98 6.07
N ILE A 148 -15.29 5.86 5.58
CA ILE A 148 -15.68 7.12 4.93
C ILE A 148 -15.31 7.02 3.46
N VAL A 149 -16.28 7.24 2.57
CA VAL A 149 -16.03 7.28 1.13
C VAL A 149 -15.23 8.55 0.81
N LEU A 150 -14.02 8.39 0.27
CA LEU A 150 -13.17 9.49 -0.16
C LEU A 150 -12.84 9.32 -1.64
N THR A 151 -13.32 10.27 -2.45
CA THR A 151 -13.17 10.25 -3.90
C THR A 151 -12.64 11.59 -4.39
N SER A 152 -11.84 11.58 -5.45
CA SER A 152 -11.48 12.79 -6.19
C SER A 152 -12.69 13.31 -6.95
N ARG A 153 -12.77 14.64 -7.11
CA ARG A 153 -13.75 15.29 -8.01
C ARG A 153 -13.65 14.74 -9.43
N SER A 154 -12.42 14.45 -9.87
CA SER A 154 -12.10 13.91 -11.20
C SER A 154 -12.30 12.40 -11.35
N ASP A 155 -12.71 11.69 -10.29
CA ASP A 155 -12.96 10.25 -10.37
C ASP A 155 -14.22 9.96 -11.20
N SER A 156 -14.14 8.86 -11.96
CA SER A 156 -15.25 8.37 -12.77
C SER A 156 -16.44 7.94 -11.91
N PRO A 157 -17.66 7.91 -12.46
CA PRO A 157 -18.82 7.34 -11.78
C PRO A 157 -18.58 5.91 -11.29
N GLU A 158 -17.85 5.10 -12.07
CA GLU A 158 -17.50 3.73 -11.69
C GLU A 158 -16.58 3.69 -10.46
N ALA A 159 -15.55 4.54 -10.40
CA ALA A 159 -14.65 4.61 -9.24
C ALA A 159 -15.41 5.04 -7.97
N LYS A 160 -16.34 5.99 -8.09
CA LYS A 160 -17.21 6.42 -6.98
C LYS A 160 -18.13 5.29 -6.52
N PHE A 161 -18.76 4.59 -7.46
CA PHE A 161 -19.60 3.42 -7.16
C PHE A 161 -18.80 2.31 -6.44
N ARG A 162 -17.61 1.97 -6.95
CA ARG A 162 -16.73 0.97 -6.31
C ARG A 162 -16.33 1.41 -4.90
N SER A 163 -16.06 2.69 -4.69
CA SER A 163 -15.74 3.25 -3.37
C SER A 163 -16.91 3.09 -2.38
N ILE A 164 -18.14 3.36 -2.82
CA ILE A 164 -19.35 3.11 -2.02
C ILE A 164 -19.53 1.62 -1.71
N ALA A 165 -19.31 0.75 -2.70
CA ALA A 165 -19.42 -0.70 -2.51
C ALA A 165 -18.40 -1.21 -1.50
N VAL A 166 -17.14 -0.78 -1.60
CA VAL A 166 -16.09 -1.12 -0.63
C VAL A 166 -16.42 -0.57 0.76
N ALA A 167 -16.87 0.67 0.88
CA ALA A 167 -17.26 1.23 2.18
C ALA A 167 -18.44 0.46 2.79
N SER A 168 -19.45 0.11 1.99
CA SER A 168 -20.61 -0.67 2.46
C SER A 168 -20.19 -2.06 2.93
N TYR A 169 -19.31 -2.73 2.17
CA TYR A 169 -18.73 -4.02 2.56
C TYR A 169 -17.98 -3.95 3.89
N LEU A 170 -17.12 -2.94 4.06
CA LEU A 170 -16.35 -2.74 5.29
C LEU A 170 -17.20 -2.30 6.49
N ALA A 171 -18.41 -1.76 6.27
CA ALA A 171 -19.28 -1.25 7.33
C ALA A 171 -20.19 -2.32 7.96
N ASN A 172 -20.39 -3.45 7.28
CA ASN A 172 -21.37 -4.49 7.61
C ASN A 172 -20.84 -5.56 8.59
N GLU A 173 -19.63 -5.38 9.13
CA GLU A 173 -19.00 -6.24 10.15
C GLU A 173 -18.10 -5.41 11.09
#